data_AF-A0A963WHU5-F1
#
_entry.id   AF-A0A963WHU5-F1
#
_cell.length_a   1.000
_cell.length_b   1.000
_cell.length_c   1.000
_cell.angle_alpha   90.00
_cell.angle_beta   90.00
_cell.angle_gamma   90.00
#
_symmetry.space_group_name_H-M   'P 1'
#
loop_
_entity.id
_entity.type
_entity.pdbx_description
1 polymer ?
#
loop_
_entity_poly.entity_id
_entity_poly.type
_entity_poly.pdbx_seq_one_letter_code
_entity_poly.pdbx_strand_id
1 'polypeptide(L)'
;MIHLETAWWAHYLGDLAAWTGAALAARWQYRRWPEEARTLADATAPSYYVWLAIGALAGAWIFGSANSLRSFVLAPSHSVAGALAGGIVAVELWKWRHGVTRSTGGAFVLPLAVGIAIGRLGCLFSGLSDFTYGTPTGLPWGVDLGEGIARHPVQLYEALAMAAFALVFAAARLRGQEWARDHAFHALIIYYSAQRFAWEFVKPYPPVAGPLNLFHLLMLGLATYGIIWWWRTGARHTAAG
;
A
#
# COMPACT_ATOMS: atom_id res chain seq x y z
N MET A 1 -14.63 23.34 9.00
CA MET A 1 -13.97 22.40 9.92
C MET A 1 -14.99 21.35 10.31
N ILE A 2 -14.71 20.10 9.99
CA ILE A 2 -15.54 18.95 10.38
C ILE A 2 -14.92 18.37 11.64
N HIS A 3 -15.68 18.29 12.73
CA HIS A 3 -15.20 17.65 13.96
C HIS A 3 -15.38 16.13 13.84
N LEU A 4 -14.35 15.37 14.17
CA LEU A 4 -14.38 13.92 14.17
C LEU A 4 -14.03 13.38 15.55
N GLU A 5 -14.91 12.56 16.11
CA GLU A 5 -14.61 11.84 17.35
C GLU A 5 -13.55 10.77 17.08
N THR A 6 -12.48 10.78 17.89
CA THR A 6 -11.36 9.86 17.73
C THR A 6 -11.12 9.05 19.00
N ALA A 7 -10.73 7.79 18.83
CA ALA A 7 -10.37 6.91 19.94
C ALA A 7 -9.19 6.02 19.56
N TRP A 8 -8.17 5.94 20.42
CA TRP A 8 -6.95 5.15 20.16
C TRP A 8 -7.26 3.67 19.83
N TRP A 9 -8.31 3.10 20.44
CA TRP A 9 -8.70 1.71 20.20
C TRP A 9 -9.34 1.49 18.83
N ALA A 10 -9.79 2.55 18.15
CA ALA A 10 -10.38 2.47 16.81
C ALA A 10 -9.35 1.97 15.78
N HIS A 11 -8.05 2.16 16.04
CA HIS A 11 -6.98 1.57 15.25
C HIS A 11 -7.11 0.04 15.16
N TYR A 12 -7.29 -0.63 16.30
CA TYR A 12 -7.38 -2.10 16.34
C TYR A 12 -8.64 -2.65 15.69
N LEU A 13 -9.76 -1.94 15.81
CA LEU A 13 -10.97 -2.29 15.06
C LEU A 13 -10.78 -2.10 13.56
N GLY A 14 -10.08 -1.02 13.18
CA GLY A 14 -9.66 -0.76 11.80
C GLY A 14 -8.79 -1.87 11.25
N ASP A 15 -7.81 -2.35 12.02
CA ASP A 15 -6.96 -3.48 11.65
C ASP A 15 -7.77 -4.76 11.46
N LEU A 16 -8.65 -5.09 12.41
CA LEU A 16 -9.51 -6.26 12.31
C LEU A 16 -10.41 -6.18 11.06
N ALA A 17 -10.99 -5.01 10.79
CA ALA A 17 -11.80 -4.76 9.61
C ALA A 17 -10.96 -4.85 8.33
N ALA A 18 -9.72 -4.35 8.34
CA ALA A 18 -8.80 -4.41 7.21
C ALA A 18 -8.40 -5.85 6.87
N TRP A 19 -8.04 -6.65 7.88
CA TRP A 19 -7.74 -8.07 7.71
C TRP A 19 -8.94 -8.86 7.21
N THR A 20 -10.11 -8.60 7.77
CA THR A 20 -11.37 -9.23 7.34
C THR A 20 -11.71 -8.84 5.90
N GLY A 21 -11.64 -7.56 5.57
CA GLY A 21 -11.91 -7.04 4.23
C GLY A 21 -10.92 -7.57 3.19
N ALA A 22 -9.63 -7.61 3.51
CA ALA A 22 -8.61 -8.21 2.68
C ALA A 22 -8.86 -9.71 2.47
N ALA A 23 -9.21 -10.46 3.51
CA ALA A 23 -9.52 -11.89 3.39
C ALA A 23 -10.77 -12.15 2.52
N LEU A 24 -11.82 -11.35 2.68
CA LEU A 24 -13.02 -11.42 1.84
C LEU A 24 -12.72 -11.05 0.38
N ALA A 25 -11.91 -10.02 0.15
CA ALA A 25 -11.44 -9.61 -1.17
C ALA A 25 -10.60 -10.71 -1.84
N ALA A 26 -9.65 -11.32 -1.11
CA ALA A 26 -8.87 -12.45 -1.58
C ALA A 26 -9.76 -13.65 -1.94
N ARG A 27 -10.74 -13.97 -1.07
CA ARG A 27 -11.72 -15.04 -1.33
C ARG A 27 -12.55 -14.75 -2.57
N TRP A 28 -13.00 -13.51 -2.75
CA TRP A 28 -13.77 -13.11 -3.94
C TRP A 28 -12.91 -13.21 -5.21
N GLN A 29 -11.68 -12.69 -5.17
CA GLN A 29 -10.72 -12.77 -6.28
C GLN A 29 -10.44 -14.23 -6.65
N TYR A 30 -10.21 -15.10 -5.65
CA TYR A 30 -10.02 -16.54 -5.85
C TYR A 30 -11.24 -17.21 -6.50
N ARG A 31 -12.46 -16.90 -6.02
CA ARG A 31 -13.69 -17.48 -6.58
C ARG A 31 -13.91 -17.05 -8.04
N ARG A 32 -13.48 -15.85 -8.42
CA ARG A 32 -13.70 -15.30 -9.76
C ARG A 32 -12.60 -15.65 -10.75
N TRP A 33 -11.34 -15.72 -10.28
CA TRP A 33 -10.15 -16.00 -11.09
C TRP A 33 -9.21 -16.96 -10.35
N PRO A 34 -9.60 -18.23 -10.18
CA PRO A 34 -8.81 -19.21 -9.43
C PRO A 34 -7.43 -19.48 -10.05
N GLU A 35 -7.28 -19.26 -11.36
CA GLU A 35 -6.02 -19.47 -12.09
C GLU A 35 -4.86 -18.62 -11.54
N GLU A 36 -5.12 -17.45 -10.96
CA GLU A 36 -4.04 -16.65 -10.35
C GLU A 36 -3.49 -17.28 -9.09
N ALA A 37 -4.38 -17.81 -8.25
CA ALA A 37 -3.98 -18.51 -7.03
C ALA A 37 -3.31 -19.84 -7.36
N ARG A 38 -3.79 -20.55 -8.39
CA ARG A 38 -3.14 -21.78 -8.90
C ARG A 38 -1.75 -21.48 -9.44
N THR A 39 -1.62 -20.47 -10.30
CA THR A 39 -0.32 -20.05 -10.83
C THR A 39 0.65 -19.64 -9.73
N LEU A 40 0.17 -18.93 -8.70
CA LEU A 40 0.97 -18.60 -7.52
C LEU A 40 1.39 -19.87 -6.78
N ALA A 41 0.46 -20.80 -6.50
CA ALA A 41 0.75 -22.04 -5.80
C ALA A 41 1.75 -22.92 -6.56
N ASP A 42 1.61 -23.03 -7.88
CA ASP A 42 2.49 -23.83 -8.74
C ASP A 42 3.90 -23.22 -8.85
N ALA A 43 4.01 -21.89 -8.74
CA ALA A 43 5.27 -21.17 -8.86
C ALA A 43 5.99 -20.94 -7.53
N THR A 44 5.36 -21.26 -6.39
CA THR A 44 5.89 -20.91 -5.06
C THR A 44 5.92 -22.11 -4.11
N ALA A 45 6.71 -21.97 -3.05
CA ALA A 45 6.79 -22.93 -1.95
C ALA A 45 6.42 -22.23 -0.63
N PRO A 46 6.17 -22.95 0.47
CA PRO A 46 5.91 -22.32 1.77
C PRO A 46 6.95 -21.28 2.19
N SER A 47 8.22 -21.47 1.80
CA SER A 47 9.30 -20.52 2.04
C SER A 47 9.07 -19.15 1.39
N TYR A 48 8.33 -19.07 0.27
CA TYR A 48 7.94 -17.80 -0.36
C TYR A 48 7.18 -16.90 0.61
N TYR A 49 6.18 -17.47 1.29
CA TYR A 49 5.32 -16.72 2.21
C TYR A 49 6.08 -16.32 3.49
N VAL A 50 7.02 -17.14 3.94
CA VAL A 50 7.92 -16.80 5.06
C VAL A 50 8.80 -15.61 4.69
N TRP A 51 9.42 -15.63 3.50
CA TRP A 51 10.24 -14.52 3.01
C TRP A 51 9.42 -13.24 2.84
N LEU A 52 8.24 -13.34 2.23
CA LEU A 52 7.31 -12.22 2.11
C LEU A 52 6.96 -11.63 3.48
N ALA A 53 6.60 -12.46 4.47
CA ALA A 53 6.23 -12.00 5.81
C ALA A 53 7.41 -11.33 6.51
N ILE A 54 8.60 -11.95 6.51
CA ILE A 54 9.80 -11.38 7.11
C ILE A 54 10.17 -10.06 6.44
N GLY A 55 10.17 -10.01 5.10
CA GLY A 55 10.46 -8.81 4.34
C GLY A 55 9.48 -7.68 4.62
N ALA A 56 8.19 -7.99 4.66
CA ALA A 56 7.15 -7.01 4.96
C ALA A 56 7.27 -6.48 6.40
N LEU A 57 7.46 -7.35 7.39
CA LEU A 57 7.63 -6.93 8.79
C LEU A 57 8.90 -6.09 8.98
N ALA A 58 10.03 -6.56 8.45
CA ALA A 58 11.30 -5.84 8.52
C ALA A 58 11.19 -4.48 7.82
N GLY A 59 10.63 -4.44 6.61
CA GLY A 59 10.42 -3.21 5.87
C GLY A 59 9.49 -2.22 6.59
N ALA A 60 8.39 -2.72 7.17
CA ALA A 60 7.47 -1.90 7.94
C ALA A 60 8.18 -1.23 9.13
N TRP A 61 8.94 -2.00 9.89
CA TRP A 61 9.69 -1.52 11.06
C TRP A 61 10.83 -0.58 10.69
N ILE A 62 11.65 -0.94 9.70
CA ILE A 62 12.80 -0.14 9.28
C ILE A 62 12.35 1.23 8.80
N PHE A 63 11.41 1.30 7.85
CA PHE A 63 10.99 2.58 7.28
C PHE A 63 10.08 3.38 8.20
N GLY A 64 9.22 2.71 8.99
CA GLY A 64 8.43 3.38 10.02
C GLY A 64 9.34 4.01 11.07
N SER A 65 10.18 3.20 11.71
CA SER A 65 11.09 3.67 12.76
C SER A 65 12.10 4.68 12.23
N ALA A 66 12.65 4.52 11.03
CA ALA A 66 13.56 5.52 10.44
C ALA A 66 12.90 6.88 10.23
N ASN A 67 11.58 6.92 9.97
CA ASN A 67 10.83 8.16 9.90
C ASN A 67 10.59 8.75 11.31
N SER A 68 10.18 7.91 12.28
CA SER A 68 9.96 8.34 13.67
C SER A 68 11.25 8.82 14.34
N LEU A 69 12.38 8.15 14.13
CA LEU A 69 13.68 8.54 14.69
C LEU A 69 14.16 9.90 14.17
N ARG A 70 13.63 10.37 13.04
CA ARG A 70 13.89 11.70 12.49
C ARG A 70 12.89 12.73 12.97
N SER A 71 11.73 12.30 13.46
CA SER A 71 10.73 13.18 14.06
C SER A 71 11.03 13.38 15.56
N PHE A 72 10.37 14.33 16.20
CA PHE A 72 10.54 14.59 17.63
C PHE A 72 9.98 13.49 18.54
N VAL A 73 9.43 12.40 17.97
CA VAL A 73 8.81 11.28 18.69
C VAL A 73 9.60 10.00 18.44
N LEU A 74 10.47 9.65 19.39
CA LEU A 74 11.24 8.40 19.37
C LEU A 74 10.35 7.21 19.77
N ALA A 75 9.56 6.71 18.82
CA ALA A 75 8.77 5.49 18.99
C ALA A 75 8.97 4.56 17.78
N PRO A 76 9.26 3.26 17.99
CA PRO A 76 9.18 2.27 16.93
C PRO A 76 7.81 2.36 16.27
N SER A 77 7.78 2.53 14.95
CA SER A 77 6.54 2.64 14.20
C SER A 77 6.58 1.74 12.98
N HIS A 78 5.42 1.51 12.40
CA HIS A 78 5.24 0.65 11.23
C HIS A 78 4.72 1.46 10.06
N SER A 79 5.18 1.13 8.85
CA SER A 79 4.74 1.80 7.63
C SER A 79 4.25 0.77 6.60
N VAL A 80 3.03 0.96 6.10
CA VAL A 80 2.48 0.19 4.96
C VAL A 80 3.39 0.31 3.74
N ALA A 81 3.93 1.50 3.47
CA ALA A 81 4.87 1.73 2.38
C ALA A 81 6.16 0.92 2.57
N GLY A 82 6.68 0.88 3.80
CA GLY A 82 7.82 0.05 4.18
C GLY A 82 7.53 -1.44 4.02
N ALA A 83 6.33 -1.88 4.41
CA ALA A 83 5.89 -3.26 4.28
C ALA A 83 5.83 -3.71 2.81
N LEU A 84 5.27 -2.86 1.93
CA LEU A 84 5.24 -3.12 0.49
C LEU A 84 6.65 -3.21 -0.09
N ALA A 85 7.53 -2.25 0.22
CA ALA A 85 8.90 -2.26 -0.29
C ALA A 85 9.70 -3.48 0.20
N GLY A 86 9.65 -3.78 1.50
CA GLY A 86 10.35 -4.93 2.07
C GLY A 86 9.79 -6.26 1.58
N GLY A 87 8.47 -6.38 1.43
CA GLY A 87 7.82 -7.55 0.86
C GLY A 87 8.21 -7.79 -0.59
N ILE A 88 8.23 -6.74 -1.42
CA ILE A 88 8.68 -6.81 -2.82
C ILE A 88 10.14 -7.26 -2.89
N VAL A 89 11.04 -6.64 -2.12
CA VAL A 89 12.46 -6.99 -2.12
C VAL A 89 12.66 -8.46 -1.73
N ALA A 90 11.98 -8.92 -0.67
CA ALA A 90 12.11 -10.31 -0.22
C ALA A 90 11.54 -11.31 -1.23
N VAL A 91 10.39 -11.00 -1.85
CA VAL A 91 9.80 -11.83 -2.90
C VAL A 91 10.69 -11.91 -4.13
N GLU A 92 11.22 -10.79 -4.62
CA GLU A 92 12.10 -10.79 -5.79
C GLU A 92 13.43 -11.52 -5.51
N LEU A 93 13.98 -11.38 -4.30
CA LEU A 93 15.17 -12.12 -3.89
C LEU A 93 14.90 -13.63 -3.80
N TRP A 94 13.74 -14.02 -3.25
CA TRP A 94 13.32 -15.41 -3.22
C TRP A 94 13.16 -15.97 -4.64
N LYS A 95 12.47 -15.23 -5.52
CA LYS A 95 12.23 -15.61 -6.91
C LYS A 95 13.54 -15.80 -7.67
N TRP A 96 14.47 -14.86 -7.52
CA TRP A 96 15.80 -14.95 -8.11
C TRP A 96 16.54 -16.20 -7.64
N ARG A 97 16.50 -16.52 -6.34
CA ARG A 97 17.18 -17.67 -5.76
C ARG A 97 16.60 -19.02 -6.20
N HIS A 98 15.34 -19.06 -6.62
CA HIS A 98 14.64 -20.28 -7.04
C HIS A 98 14.34 -20.32 -8.54
N GLY A 99 14.89 -19.39 -9.34
CA GLY A 99 14.69 -19.35 -10.79
C GLY A 99 13.26 -19.01 -11.24
N VAL A 100 12.44 -18.42 -10.37
CA VAL A 100 11.04 -18.10 -10.66
C VAL A 100 10.95 -16.76 -11.39
N THR A 101 10.55 -16.79 -12.67
CA THR A 101 10.46 -15.59 -13.52
C THR A 101 9.03 -15.11 -13.74
N ARG A 102 8.03 -15.91 -13.36
CA ARG A 102 6.61 -15.57 -13.47
C ARG A 102 6.19 -14.51 -12.44
N SER A 103 5.17 -13.72 -12.77
CA SER A 103 4.57 -12.75 -11.85
C SER A 103 3.77 -13.46 -10.77
N THR A 104 4.02 -13.13 -9.50
CA THR A 104 3.34 -13.69 -8.32
C THR A 104 2.45 -12.67 -7.62
N GLY A 105 2.49 -11.40 -8.05
CA GLY A 105 1.83 -10.29 -7.37
C GLY A 105 0.31 -10.20 -7.61
N GLY A 106 -0.20 -10.77 -8.70
CA GLY A 106 -1.59 -10.61 -9.15
C GLY A 106 -2.62 -11.00 -8.08
N ALA A 107 -2.40 -12.14 -7.43
CA ALA A 107 -3.27 -12.66 -6.37
C ALA A 107 -3.39 -11.73 -5.14
N PHE A 108 -2.46 -10.79 -4.96
CA PHE A 108 -2.43 -9.87 -3.84
C PHE A 108 -3.07 -8.51 -4.14
N VAL A 109 -3.44 -8.23 -5.39
CA VAL A 109 -3.81 -6.87 -5.82
C VAL A 109 -5.07 -6.34 -5.13
N LEU A 110 -6.18 -7.06 -5.25
CA LEU A 110 -7.43 -6.65 -4.61
C LEU A 110 -7.35 -6.69 -3.07
N PRO A 111 -6.84 -7.77 -2.42
CA PRO A 111 -6.77 -7.79 -0.97
C PRO A 111 -5.86 -6.70 -0.39
N LEU A 112 -4.74 -6.36 -1.04
CA LEU A 112 -3.92 -5.22 -0.63
C LEU A 112 -4.66 -3.90 -0.78
N ALA A 113 -5.31 -3.65 -1.93
CA ALA A 113 -6.03 -2.40 -2.15
C ALA A 113 -7.17 -2.19 -1.13
N VAL A 114 -7.97 -3.24 -0.88
CA VAL A 114 -9.08 -3.21 0.09
C VAL A 114 -8.56 -3.09 1.52
N GLY A 115 -7.54 -3.87 1.89
CA GLY A 115 -6.94 -3.82 3.22
C GLY A 115 -6.37 -2.45 3.55
N ILE A 116 -5.65 -1.83 2.61
CA ILE A 116 -5.11 -0.48 2.80
C ILE A 116 -6.24 0.54 2.89
N ALA A 117 -7.27 0.44 2.05
CA ALA A 117 -8.40 1.37 2.08
C ALA A 117 -9.11 1.36 3.45
N ILE A 118 -9.42 0.18 3.98
CA ILE A 118 -10.10 0.02 5.27
C ILE A 118 -9.17 0.39 6.42
N GLY A 119 -7.92 -0.07 6.41
CA GLY A 119 -6.96 0.23 7.48
C GLY A 119 -6.73 1.73 7.64
N ARG A 120 -6.76 2.49 6.53
CA ARG A 120 -6.69 3.96 6.57
C ARG A 120 -7.90 4.63 7.22
N LEU A 121 -9.08 4.03 7.15
CA LEU A 121 -10.22 4.51 7.93
C LEU A 121 -9.99 4.26 9.43
N GLY A 122 -9.39 3.12 9.80
CA GLY A 122 -8.92 2.87 11.17
C GLY A 122 -7.99 3.97 11.70
N CYS A 123 -6.98 4.32 10.90
CA CYS A 123 -6.07 5.43 11.21
C CYS A 123 -6.80 6.78 11.38
N LEU A 124 -7.83 7.04 10.57
CA LEU A 124 -8.61 8.28 10.66
C LEU A 124 -9.35 8.38 12.00
N PHE A 125 -10.05 7.31 12.40
CA PHE A 125 -10.80 7.27 13.66
C PHE A 125 -9.91 7.13 14.90
N SER A 126 -8.65 6.69 14.73
CA SER A 126 -7.65 6.71 15.81
C SER A 126 -7.10 8.12 16.10
N GLY A 127 -7.26 9.04 15.15
CA GLY A 127 -6.86 10.44 15.31
C GLY A 127 -5.35 10.63 15.39
N LEU A 128 -4.93 11.57 16.24
CA LEU A 128 -3.52 11.96 16.36
C LEU A 128 -2.62 10.86 16.94
N SER A 129 -3.20 9.92 17.71
CA SER A 129 -2.47 8.81 18.32
C SER A 129 -1.86 7.84 17.29
N ASP A 130 -2.38 7.85 16.06
CA ASP A 130 -1.87 7.04 14.95
C ASP A 130 -0.64 7.64 14.26
N PHE A 131 -0.28 8.90 14.57
CA PHE A 131 0.81 9.64 13.91
C PHE A 131 0.73 9.72 12.37
N THR A 132 -0.46 9.47 11.81
CA THR A 132 -0.72 9.53 10.36
C THR A 132 -1.68 10.65 10.01
N TYR A 133 -1.42 11.89 10.44
CA TYR A 133 -2.29 13.05 10.16
C TYR A 133 -1.64 14.07 9.22
N GLY A 134 -2.48 14.92 8.63
CA GLY A 134 -2.04 15.99 7.76
C GLY A 134 -1.61 17.27 8.51
N THR A 135 -0.99 18.17 7.75
CA THR A 135 -0.71 19.54 8.18
C THR A 135 -2.02 20.34 8.34
N PRO A 136 -2.00 21.42 9.15
CA PRO A 136 -3.15 22.33 9.27
C PRO A 136 -3.59 22.89 7.92
N THR A 137 -4.90 23.10 7.74
CA THR A 137 -5.48 23.55 6.47
C THR A 137 -6.70 24.44 6.65
N GLY A 138 -6.88 25.41 5.75
CA GLY A 138 -8.07 26.27 5.68
C GLY A 138 -9.19 25.73 4.78
N LEU A 139 -9.02 24.53 4.20
CA LEU A 139 -9.98 23.94 3.27
C LEU A 139 -11.31 23.59 3.96
N PRO A 140 -12.46 23.68 3.26
CA PRO A 140 -13.77 23.49 3.89
C PRO A 140 -13.99 22.06 4.41
N TRP A 141 -13.29 21.07 3.83
CA TRP A 141 -13.29 19.67 4.25
C TRP A 141 -12.17 19.30 5.24
N GLY A 142 -11.48 20.29 5.83
CA GLY A 142 -10.50 20.04 6.89
C GLY A 142 -11.16 19.39 8.11
N VAL A 143 -10.51 18.36 8.66
CA VAL A 143 -11.00 17.57 9.79
C VAL A 143 -10.20 17.89 11.04
N ASP A 144 -10.91 18.16 12.14
CA ASP A 144 -10.33 18.26 13.48
C ASP A 144 -10.34 16.87 14.14
N LEU A 145 -9.16 16.41 14.54
CA LEU A 145 -8.91 15.09 15.13
C LEU A 145 -8.82 15.14 16.67
N GLY A 146 -9.45 16.15 17.29
CA GLY A 146 -9.58 16.28 18.75
C GLY A 146 -8.69 17.35 19.39
N GLU A 147 -8.05 18.21 18.61
CA GLU A 147 -7.16 19.28 19.11
C GLU A 147 -7.64 20.70 18.75
N GLY A 148 -8.78 20.83 18.08
CA GLY A 148 -9.33 22.12 17.65
C GLY A 148 -8.66 22.69 16.40
N ILE A 149 -7.85 21.91 15.68
CA ILE A 149 -7.14 22.33 14.46
C ILE A 149 -7.67 21.54 13.27
N ALA A 150 -8.19 22.24 12.27
CA ALA A 150 -8.55 21.64 10.99
C ALA A 150 -7.29 21.18 10.23
N ARG A 151 -7.19 19.89 9.92
CA ARG A 151 -6.08 19.29 9.19
C ARG A 151 -6.54 18.66 7.89
N HIS A 152 -5.62 18.46 6.95
CA HIS A 152 -5.87 17.60 5.81
C HIS A 152 -6.18 16.17 6.29
N PRO A 153 -7.37 15.59 6.00
CA PRO A 153 -7.68 14.20 6.31
C PRO A 153 -6.97 13.25 5.35
N VAL A 154 -5.63 13.23 5.40
CA VAL A 154 -4.77 12.42 4.52
C VAL A 154 -5.10 10.93 4.58
N GLN A 155 -5.56 10.44 5.72
CA GLN A 155 -6.02 9.06 5.88
C GLN A 155 -7.24 8.79 4.99
N LEU A 156 -8.19 9.73 4.92
CA LEU A 156 -9.36 9.63 4.06
C LEU A 156 -8.95 9.71 2.58
N TYR A 157 -8.01 10.59 2.23
CA TYR A 157 -7.49 10.68 0.86
C TYR A 157 -6.86 9.36 0.40
N GLU A 158 -6.03 8.75 1.25
CA GLU A 158 -5.43 7.45 0.99
C GLU A 158 -6.49 6.34 0.91
N ALA A 159 -7.47 6.34 1.81
CA ALA A 159 -8.55 5.36 1.81
C ALA A 159 -9.37 5.42 0.51
N LEU A 160 -9.80 6.62 0.12
CA LEU A 160 -10.58 6.84 -1.10
C LEU A 160 -9.77 6.51 -2.35
N ALA A 161 -8.49 6.89 -2.40
CA ALA A 161 -7.62 6.54 -3.52
C ALA A 161 -7.51 5.02 -3.69
N MET A 162 -7.29 4.28 -2.60
CA MET A 162 -7.16 2.82 -2.66
C MET A 162 -8.48 2.11 -2.94
N ALA A 163 -9.60 2.62 -2.42
CA ALA A 163 -10.93 2.13 -2.75
C ALA A 163 -11.25 2.35 -4.24
N ALA A 164 -10.94 3.54 -4.78
CA ALA A 164 -11.09 3.84 -6.20
C ALA A 164 -10.24 2.89 -7.07
N PHE A 165 -8.99 2.63 -6.69
CA PHE A 165 -8.15 1.65 -7.38
C PHE A 165 -8.77 0.26 -7.35
N ALA A 166 -9.26 -0.21 -6.18
CA ALA A 166 -9.89 -1.52 -6.05
C ALA A 166 -11.10 -1.67 -6.99
N LEU A 167 -11.95 -0.64 -7.06
CA LEU A 167 -13.12 -0.60 -7.94
C LEU A 167 -12.72 -0.59 -9.42
N VAL A 168 -11.77 0.26 -9.81
CA VAL A 168 -11.26 0.33 -11.19
C VAL A 168 -10.60 -0.99 -11.60
N PHE A 169 -9.78 -1.57 -10.73
CA PHE A 169 -9.14 -2.87 -10.95
C PHE A 169 -10.20 -3.97 -11.13
N ALA A 170 -11.17 -4.06 -10.23
CA ALA A 170 -12.24 -5.07 -10.33
C ALA A 170 -13.05 -4.91 -11.63
N ALA A 171 -13.42 -3.68 -11.99
CA ALA A 171 -14.15 -3.39 -13.23
C ALA A 171 -13.32 -3.72 -14.48
N ALA A 172 -12.05 -3.32 -14.52
CA ALA A 172 -11.14 -3.61 -15.63
C ALA A 172 -10.91 -5.11 -15.78
N ARG A 173 -10.77 -5.83 -14.66
CA ARG A 173 -10.60 -7.27 -14.65
C ARG A 173 -11.85 -8.01 -15.12
N LEU A 174 -13.04 -7.57 -14.71
CA LEU A 174 -14.31 -8.13 -15.19
C LEU A 174 -14.53 -7.88 -16.68
N ARG A 175 -14.00 -6.77 -17.21
CA ARG A 175 -14.00 -6.44 -18.64
C ARG A 175 -12.87 -7.10 -19.44
N GLY A 176 -12.03 -7.91 -18.80
CA GLY A 176 -10.94 -8.63 -19.46
C GLY A 176 -9.79 -7.75 -19.96
N GLN A 177 -9.62 -6.54 -19.41
CA GLN A 177 -8.55 -5.63 -19.83
C GLN A 177 -7.16 -6.22 -19.54
N GLU A 178 -6.27 -6.16 -20.53
CA GLU A 178 -4.94 -6.77 -20.50
C GLU A 178 -4.08 -6.28 -19.33
N TRP A 179 -4.08 -4.97 -19.06
CA TRP A 179 -3.29 -4.42 -17.96
C TRP A 179 -3.72 -4.98 -16.59
N ALA A 180 -5.01 -5.24 -16.39
CA ALA A 180 -5.54 -5.83 -15.17
C ALA A 180 -5.29 -7.34 -15.10
N ARG A 181 -4.82 -7.95 -16.19
CA ARG A 181 -4.39 -9.35 -16.29
C ARG A 181 -2.90 -9.51 -16.05
N ASP A 182 -2.12 -8.80 -16.83
CA ASP A 182 -0.69 -9.10 -16.95
C ASP A 182 0.16 -8.13 -16.12
N HIS A 183 -0.39 -6.96 -15.79
CA HIS A 183 0.31 -5.89 -15.10
C HIS A 183 -0.36 -5.42 -13.80
N ALA A 184 -1.34 -6.16 -13.29
CA ALA A 184 -2.18 -5.76 -12.16
C ALA A 184 -1.38 -5.30 -10.93
N PHE A 185 -0.34 -6.06 -10.56
CA PHE A 185 0.50 -5.73 -9.41
C PHE A 185 1.34 -4.48 -9.66
N HIS A 186 1.92 -4.33 -10.85
CA HIS A 186 2.67 -3.14 -11.23
C HIS A 186 1.76 -1.90 -11.24
N ALA A 187 0.52 -2.04 -11.70
CA ALA A 187 -0.50 -0.99 -11.66
C ALA A 187 -0.75 -0.53 -10.21
N LEU A 188 -0.93 -1.49 -9.30
CA LEU A 188 -1.13 -1.21 -7.87
C LEU A 188 0.07 -0.45 -7.29
N ILE A 189 1.30 -0.92 -7.55
CA ILE A 189 2.50 -0.29 -7.00
C ILE A 189 2.70 1.11 -7.55
N ILE A 190 2.51 1.33 -8.85
CA ILE A 190 2.60 2.67 -9.47
C ILE A 190 1.54 3.59 -8.86
N TYR A 191 0.28 3.15 -8.80
CA TYR A 191 -0.81 3.95 -8.27
C TYR A 191 -0.63 4.28 -6.79
N TYR A 192 -0.30 3.29 -5.97
CA TYR A 192 0.00 3.47 -4.55
C TYR A 192 1.15 4.46 -4.36
N SER A 193 2.23 4.32 -5.14
CA SER A 193 3.40 5.18 -5.02
C SER A 193 3.09 6.62 -5.42
N ALA A 194 2.34 6.82 -6.50
CA ALA A 194 1.95 8.15 -6.98
C ALA A 194 1.05 8.88 -5.98
N GLN A 195 -0.02 8.23 -5.51
CA GLN A 195 -0.93 8.86 -4.55
C GLN A 195 -0.23 9.11 -3.21
N ARG A 196 0.56 8.15 -2.73
CA ARG A 196 1.31 8.32 -1.48
C ARG A 196 2.32 9.46 -1.60
N PHE A 197 3.08 9.55 -2.69
CA PHE A 197 4.01 10.65 -2.95
C PHE A 197 3.32 12.02 -2.90
N ALA A 198 2.13 12.15 -3.51
CA ALA A 198 1.37 13.40 -3.46
C ALA A 198 0.95 13.77 -2.03
N TRP A 199 0.49 12.79 -1.23
CA TRP A 199 0.06 13.05 0.15
C TRP A 199 1.20 13.29 1.13
N GLU A 200 2.42 12.86 0.81
CA GLU A 200 3.58 13.11 1.67
C GLU A 200 3.91 14.62 1.79
N PHE A 201 3.56 15.45 0.80
CA PHE A 201 3.74 16.92 0.90
C PHE A 201 2.85 17.59 1.94
N VAL A 202 1.70 17.00 2.24
CA VAL A 202 0.75 17.54 3.22
C VAL A 202 0.88 16.85 4.58
N LYS A 203 1.94 16.07 4.80
CA LYS A 203 2.25 15.44 6.10
C LYS A 203 3.38 16.15 6.83
N PRO A 204 3.32 16.22 8.17
CA PRO A 204 4.31 16.92 8.97
C PRO A 204 5.58 16.07 9.20
N TYR A 205 6.10 15.43 8.16
CA TYR A 205 7.33 14.63 8.27
C TYR A 205 8.57 15.44 7.91
N PRO A 206 9.70 15.19 8.60
CA PRO A 206 10.93 15.93 8.38
C PRO A 206 11.50 15.67 6.97
N PRO A 207 11.91 16.72 6.24
CA PRO A 207 12.57 16.56 4.95
C PRO A 207 13.94 15.90 5.09
N VAL A 208 14.38 15.25 4.01
CA VAL A 208 15.69 14.60 3.88
C VAL A 208 16.52 15.23 2.77
N ALA A 209 15.88 15.63 1.66
CA ALA A 209 16.53 16.28 0.54
C ALA A 209 15.58 17.31 -0.09
N GLY A 210 15.86 18.60 0.08
CA GLY A 210 14.94 19.66 -0.34
C GLY A 210 13.56 19.49 0.29
N PRO A 211 12.44 19.53 -0.46
CA PRO A 211 11.10 19.30 0.08
C PRO A 211 10.78 17.81 0.30
N LEU A 212 11.68 16.88 -0.05
CA LEU A 212 11.39 15.45 -0.06
C LEU A 212 11.76 14.80 1.27
N ASN A 213 10.80 14.12 1.89
CA ASN A 213 10.99 13.26 3.06
C ASN A 213 11.39 11.81 2.68
N LEU A 214 11.62 10.95 3.69
CA LEU A 214 11.98 9.55 3.49
C LEU A 214 10.97 8.77 2.63
N PHE A 215 9.68 8.99 2.85
CA PHE A 215 8.64 8.28 2.11
C PHE A 215 8.53 8.74 0.66
N HIS A 216 8.82 10.01 0.33
CA HIS A 216 8.94 10.43 -1.07
C HIS A 216 10.00 9.61 -1.82
N LEU A 217 11.19 9.44 -1.22
CA LEU A 217 12.27 8.66 -1.83
C LEU A 217 11.87 7.18 -1.97
N LEU A 218 11.20 6.63 -0.96
CA LEU A 218 10.69 5.26 -1.02
C LEU A 218 9.65 5.09 -2.15
N MET A 219 8.75 6.07 -2.32
CA MET A 219 7.73 6.04 -3.38
C MET A 219 8.35 6.18 -4.77
N LEU A 220 9.41 6.99 -4.93
CA LEU A 220 10.15 7.05 -6.20
C LEU A 220 10.78 5.69 -6.54
N GLY A 221 11.35 4.99 -5.56
CA GLY A 221 11.89 3.65 -5.73
C GLY A 221 10.82 2.63 -6.15
N LEU A 222 9.69 2.61 -5.45
CA LEU A 222 8.56 1.72 -5.76
C LEU A 222 7.94 2.03 -7.13
N ALA A 223 7.73 3.30 -7.47
CA ALA A 223 7.23 3.72 -8.77
C ALA A 223 8.19 3.30 -9.90
N THR A 224 9.50 3.47 -9.70
CA THR A 224 10.53 3.05 -10.65
C THR A 224 10.51 1.53 -10.85
N TYR A 225 10.42 0.75 -9.77
CA TYR A 225 10.23 -0.70 -9.85
C TYR A 225 8.98 -1.04 -10.67
N GLY A 226 7.83 -0.44 -10.35
CA GLY A 226 6.57 -0.69 -11.05
C GLY A 226 6.66 -0.39 -12.55
N ILE A 227 7.23 0.75 -12.94
CA ILE A 227 7.37 1.18 -14.34
C ILE A 227 8.32 0.26 -15.11
N ILE A 228 9.50 -0.04 -14.55
CA ILE A 228 10.49 -0.90 -15.22
C ILE A 228 9.92 -2.29 -15.49
N TRP A 229 9.27 -2.89 -14.49
CA TRP A 229 8.69 -4.22 -14.65
C TRP A 229 7.44 -4.22 -15.52
N TRP A 230 6.67 -3.13 -15.54
CA TRP A 230 5.61 -2.95 -16.53
C TRP A 230 6.17 -3.06 -17.96
N TRP A 231 7.20 -2.30 -18.29
CA TRP A 231 7.77 -2.28 -19.63
C TRP A 231 8.44 -3.60 -20.01
N ARG A 232 9.17 -4.22 -19.08
CA ARG A 232 9.82 -5.53 -19.31
C ARG A 232 8.83 -6.64 -19.61
N THR A 233 7.69 -6.66 -18.93
CA THR A 233 6.66 -7.69 -19.18
C THR A 233 5.94 -7.41 -20.51
N GLY A 234 5.64 -6.14 -20.84
CA GLY A 234 5.02 -5.77 -22.12
C GLY A 234 5.89 -6.14 -23.33
N ALA A 235 7.19 -5.87 -23.26
CA ALA A 235 8.14 -6.22 -24.32
C ALA A 235 8.24 -7.75 -24.58
N ARG A 236 8.00 -8.59 -23.56
CA ARG A 236 7.99 -10.05 -23.70
C ARG A 236 6.74 -10.56 -24.41
N HIS A 237 5.60 -9.90 -24.22
CA HIS A 237 4.36 -10.26 -24.91
C HIS A 237 4.42 -9.91 -26.41
N THR A 238 4.99 -8.76 -26.77
CA THR A 238 5.18 -8.36 -28.18
C THR A 238 6.21 -9.21 -28.93
N ALA A 239 7.17 -9.83 -28.23
CA ALA A 239 8.18 -10.68 -28.85
C ALA A 239 7.72 -12.15 -29.03
N ALA A 240 6.59 -12.53 -28.44
CA ALA A 240 6.07 -13.91 -28.43
C ALA A 240 4.78 -14.11 -29.25
N GLY A 241 4.22 -13.04 -29.81
CA GLY A 241 3.09 -13.06 -30.75
C GLY A 241 3.54 -12.74 -32.16
#